data_AF-A0A971CGM7-F1
#
_entry.id   AF-A0A971CGM7-F1
#
_cell.length_a   1.000
_cell.length_b   1.000
_cell.length_c   1.000
_cell.angle_alpha   90.00
_cell.angle_beta   90.00
_cell.angle_gamma   90.00
#
_symmetry.space_group_name_H-M   'P 1'
#
loop_
_entity.id
_entity.type
_entity.pdbx_description
1 polymer ?
#
loop_
_entity_poly.entity_id
_entity_poly.type
_entity_poly.pdbx_seq_one_letter_code
_entity_poly.pdbx_strand_id
1 'polypeptide(L)'
;TYNTKGKKHCASKQIPEETLKAVTAKALGCDSFDEDAFAERITFISALPNNTLEFTFTDGQTEKATWQDRSRAESWTEEMRQAAAEKTRKRSEKKCQEQ
;
A
#
# COMPACT_ATOMS: atom_id res chain seq x y z
N THR A 1 5.25 -19.63 -1.50
CA THR A 1 5.23 -18.15 -1.39
C THR A 1 5.04 -17.78 0.07
N TYR A 2 5.24 -16.54 0.53
CA TYR A 2 5.11 -16.14 1.96
C TYR A 2 3.83 -16.68 2.63
N ASN A 3 2.70 -16.64 1.90
CA ASN A 3 1.40 -17.21 2.32
C ASN A 3 1.36 -18.73 2.55
N THR A 4 2.37 -19.48 2.09
CA THR A 4 2.45 -20.94 2.19
C THR A 4 3.66 -21.46 2.98
N LYS A 5 4.75 -20.69 3.09
CA LYS A 5 6.02 -21.18 3.67
C LYS A 5 6.61 -20.28 4.78
N GLY A 6 5.93 -19.20 5.15
CA GLY A 6 6.30 -18.37 6.31
C GLY A 6 7.58 -17.53 6.17
N LYS A 7 7.83 -16.66 7.17
CA LYS A 7 8.94 -15.68 7.22
C LYS A 7 10.34 -16.26 7.05
N LYS A 8 10.56 -17.54 7.36
CA LYS A 8 11.87 -18.21 7.21
C LYS A 8 12.29 -18.43 5.74
N HIS A 9 11.34 -18.43 4.81
CA HIS A 9 11.59 -18.72 3.39
C HIS A 9 11.39 -17.52 2.45
N CYS A 10 10.84 -16.41 2.96
CA CYS A 10 10.62 -15.20 2.18
C CYS A 10 10.89 -14.01 3.07
N ALA A 11 12.05 -13.38 2.89
CA ALA A 11 12.43 -12.13 3.55
C ALA A 11 11.66 -10.92 3.00
N SER A 12 10.85 -11.12 1.96
CA SER A 12 10.02 -10.08 1.38
C SER A 12 8.97 -9.64 2.40
N LYS A 13 9.05 -8.37 2.80
CA LYS A 13 8.04 -7.73 3.64
C LYS A 13 6.75 -7.60 2.85
N GLN A 14 5.62 -7.78 3.52
CA GLN A 14 4.33 -7.45 2.94
C GLN A 14 4.28 -5.93 2.74
N ILE A 15 4.03 -5.51 1.51
CA ILE A 15 3.94 -4.10 1.13
C ILE A 15 2.50 -3.65 1.41
N PRO A 16 2.29 -2.55 2.15
CA PRO A 16 0.96 -1.95 2.27
C PRO A 16 0.44 -1.53 0.90
N GLU A 17 -0.86 -1.76 0.62
CA GLU A 17 -1.46 -1.37 -0.66
C GLU A 17 -1.34 0.14 -0.91
N GLU A 18 -1.50 0.97 0.13
CA GLU A 18 -1.29 2.43 0.05
C GLU A 18 0.11 2.80 -0.44
N THR A 19 1.14 2.11 0.05
CA THR A 19 2.53 2.36 -0.32
C THR A 19 2.78 1.90 -1.74
N LEU A 20 2.21 0.75 -2.14
CA LEU A 20 2.30 0.26 -3.51
C LEU A 20 1.69 1.29 -4.47
N LYS A 21 0.46 1.74 -4.21
CA LYS A 21 -0.24 2.76 -5.00
C LYS A 21 0.56 4.06 -5.11
N ALA A 22 1.10 4.56 -3.99
CA ALA A 22 1.89 5.79 -3.97
C ALA A 22 3.21 5.67 -4.76
N VAL A 23 3.91 4.56 -4.61
CA VAL A 23 5.17 4.31 -5.34
C VAL A 23 4.89 4.12 -6.83
N THR A 24 3.78 3.47 -7.17
CA THR A 24 3.34 3.32 -8.56
C THR A 24 2.92 4.64 -9.19
N ALA A 25 2.15 5.49 -8.49
CA ALA A 25 1.80 6.83 -8.95
C ALA A 25 3.07 7.65 -9.23
N LYS A 26 4.05 7.60 -8.33
CA LYS A 26 5.35 8.25 -8.49
C LYS A 26 6.15 7.72 -9.68
N ALA A 27 6.15 6.41 -9.91
CA ALA A 27 6.80 5.78 -11.07
C ALA A 27 6.11 6.20 -12.39
N LEU A 28 4.78 6.41 -12.36
CA LEU A 28 4.02 6.92 -13.49
C LEU A 28 4.11 8.44 -13.66
N GLY A 29 4.74 9.15 -12.71
CA GLY A 29 4.81 10.62 -12.69
C GLY A 29 3.48 11.31 -12.37
N CYS A 30 2.53 10.60 -11.74
CA CYS A 30 1.23 11.12 -11.35
C CYS A 30 1.18 11.41 -9.84
N ASP A 31 0.42 12.44 -9.45
CA ASP A 31 0.16 12.76 -8.04
C ASP A 31 -0.72 11.71 -7.34
N SER A 32 -1.60 11.05 -8.11
CA SER A 32 -2.51 10.01 -7.65
C SER A 32 -2.34 8.71 -8.43
N PHE A 33 -2.71 7.58 -7.80
CA PHE A 33 -2.73 6.28 -8.48
C PHE A 33 -3.95 6.20 -9.40
N ASP A 34 -3.69 6.19 -10.70
CA ASP A 34 -4.69 5.96 -11.74
C ASP A 34 -4.70 4.48 -12.16
N GLU A 35 -5.82 3.80 -11.92
CA GLU A 35 -5.98 2.38 -12.20
C GLU A 35 -5.93 2.06 -13.70
N ASP A 36 -6.56 2.89 -14.53
CA ASP A 36 -6.52 2.77 -16.00
C ASP A 36 -5.10 2.94 -16.53
N ALA A 37 -4.42 4.03 -16.13
CA ALA A 37 -3.05 4.29 -16.56
C ALA A 37 -2.08 3.20 -16.08
N PHE A 38 -2.31 2.64 -14.88
CA PHE A 38 -1.55 1.51 -14.38
C PHE A 38 -1.77 0.27 -15.25
N ALA A 39 -3.01 -0.10 -15.57
CA ALA A 39 -3.31 -1.28 -16.37
C ALA A 39 -2.82 -1.16 -17.82
N GLU A 40 -2.82 0.05 -18.40
CA GLU A 40 -2.29 0.29 -19.75
C GLU A 40 -0.75 0.32 -19.80
N ARG A 41 -0.10 0.85 -18.77
CA ARG A 41 1.35 1.07 -18.78
C ARG A 41 2.16 0.00 -18.09
N ILE A 42 1.60 -0.71 -17.10
CA ILE A 42 2.34 -1.68 -16.29
C ILE A 42 1.84 -3.10 -16.57
N THR A 43 2.77 -3.96 -16.99
CA THR A 43 2.50 -5.38 -17.26
C THR A 43 2.52 -6.21 -15.99
N PHE A 44 3.55 -6.03 -15.15
CA PHE A 44 3.67 -6.70 -13.86
C PHE A 44 4.63 -5.96 -12.93
N ILE A 45 4.50 -6.23 -11.64
CA ILE A 45 5.36 -5.68 -10.59
C ILE A 45 6.08 -6.84 -9.92
N SER A 46 7.41 -6.77 -9.85
CA SER A 46 8.25 -7.73 -9.14
C SER A 46 8.75 -7.14 -7.83
N ALA A 47 8.41 -7.79 -6.72
CA ALA A 47 8.87 -7.39 -5.39
C ALA A 47 10.24 -8.02 -5.09
N LEU A 48 11.27 -7.19 -5.10
CA LEU A 48 12.65 -7.56 -4.84
C LEU A 48 12.99 -7.50 -3.34
N PRO A 49 14.05 -8.20 -2.89
CA PRO A 49 14.59 -8.03 -1.54
C PRO A 49 15.08 -6.59 -1.33
N ASN A 50 15.23 -6.18 -0.05
CA ASN A 50 15.66 -4.83 0.36
C ASN A 50 14.65 -3.70 0.09
N ASN A 51 13.35 -4.00 0.13
CA ASN A 51 12.30 -3.00 -0.07
C ASN A 51 12.34 -2.34 -1.47
N THR A 52 12.71 -3.10 -2.49
CA THR A 52 12.75 -2.63 -3.88
C THR A 52 11.59 -3.22 -4.66
N LEU A 53 10.92 -2.39 -5.46
CA LEU A 53 9.90 -2.77 -6.43
C LEU A 53 10.44 -2.54 -7.82
N GLU A 54 10.34 -3.54 -8.69
CA GLU A 54 10.62 -3.43 -10.10
C GLU A 54 9.30 -3.43 -10.87
N PHE A 55 9.04 -2.35 -11.58
CA PHE A 55 7.88 -2.14 -12.44
C PHE A 55 8.29 -2.47 -13.87
N THR A 56 7.58 -3.39 -14.51
CA THR A 56 7.77 -3.70 -15.93
C THR A 56 6.68 -3.01 -16.74
N PHE A 57 7.07 -2.05 -17.56
CA PHE A 57 6.15 -1.33 -18.43
C PHE A 57 5.79 -2.17 -19.66
N THR A 58 4.64 -1.86 -20.27
CA THR A 58 4.18 -2.48 -21.53
C THR A 58 5.09 -2.14 -22.71
N ASP A 59 5.79 -1.00 -22.65
CA ASP A 59 6.82 -0.59 -23.62
C ASP A 59 8.12 -1.42 -23.51
N GLY A 60 8.24 -2.26 -22.48
CA GLY A 60 9.45 -3.05 -22.20
C GLY A 60 10.49 -2.33 -21.33
N GLN A 61 10.24 -1.05 -21.00
CA GLN A 61 11.03 -0.34 -19.99
C GLN A 61 10.82 -0.99 -18.62
N THR A 62 11.85 -0.95 -17.76
CA THR A 62 11.72 -1.36 -16.36
C THR A 62 12.15 -0.21 -15.44
N GLU A 63 11.33 0.10 -14.45
CA GLU A 63 11.71 1.04 -13.38
C GLU A 63 11.88 0.33 -12.05
N LYS A 64 12.87 0.76 -11.29
CA LYS A 64 13.11 0.28 -9.94
C LYS A 64 12.84 1.41 -8.97
N ALA A 65 11.91 1.19 -8.06
CA ALA A 65 11.62 2.12 -6.97
C ALA A 65 11.83 1.44 -5.62
N THR A 66 12.55 2.12 -4.73
CA THR A 66 12.70 1.68 -3.34
C THR A 66 11.58 2.29 -2.51
N TRP A 67 10.83 1.46 -1.80
CA TRP A 67 9.78 1.92 -0.90
C TRP A 67 10.26 1.93 0.55
N GLN A 68 9.96 2.98 1.29
CA GLN A 68 10.29 3.03 2.72
C GLN A 68 9.12 2.50 3.54
N ASP A 69 9.44 1.76 4.61
CA ASP A 69 8.47 1.35 5.60
C ASP A 69 7.95 2.62 6.29
N ARG A 70 6.66 2.90 6.14
CA ARG A 70 6.01 4.03 6.78
C ARG A 70 6.02 3.76 8.29
N SER A 71 6.61 4.67 9.06
CA SER A 71 6.48 4.63 10.52
C SER A 71 4.98 4.68 10.85
N ARG A 72 4.50 3.92 11.84
CA ARG A 72 3.05 3.69 12.13
C ARG A 72 2.17 4.94 12.14
N ALA A 73 2.73 6.12 12.38
CA ALA A 73 2.04 7.41 12.35
C ALA A 73 1.52 7.80 10.96
N GLU A 74 2.17 7.34 9.90
CA GLU A 74 1.87 7.71 8.52
C GLU A 74 0.87 6.75 7.84
N SER A 75 0.63 5.55 8.38
CA SER A 75 -0.35 4.56 7.89
C SER A 75 -1.81 4.90 8.20
N TRP A 76 -2.09 6.15 8.58
CA TRP A 76 -3.45 6.65 8.74
C TRP A 76 -3.85 7.38 7.45
N THR A 77 -4.41 6.65 6.50
CA THR A 77 -5.16 7.27 5.41
C THR A 77 -6.34 8.06 6.00
N GLU A 78 -6.73 9.15 5.33
CA GLU A 78 -7.77 10.05 5.83
C GLU A 78 -9.11 9.31 6.06
N GLU A 79 -9.40 8.31 5.22
CA GLU A 79 -10.52 7.39 5.36
C GLU A 79 -10.45 6.55 6.65
N MET A 80 -9.29 5.95 6.95
CA MET A 80 -9.10 5.15 8.17
C MET A 80 -9.22 6.02 9.43
N ARG A 81 -8.79 7.28 9.37
CA ARG A 81 -8.96 8.26 10.47
C ARG A 81 -10.43 8.59 10.70
N GLN A 82 -11.21 8.76 9.63
CA GLN A 82 -12.66 9.00 9.72
C GLN A 82 -13.41 7.77 10.25
N ALA A 83 -13.10 6.56 9.77
CA ALA A 83 -13.72 5.33 10.25
C ALA A 83 -13.42 5.06 11.74
N ALA A 84 -12.20 5.37 12.21
CA ALA A 84 -11.86 5.26 13.62
C ALA A 84 -12.56 6.32 14.48
N ALA A 85 -12.68 7.56 13.99
CA ALA A 85 -13.43 8.62 14.65
C ALA A 85 -14.92 8.25 14.79
N GLU A 86 -15.53 7.70 13.74
CA GLU A 86 -16.92 7.25 13.77
C GLU A 86 -17.13 6.08 14.73
N LYS A 87 -16.23 5.08 14.73
CA LYS A 87 -16.27 3.98 15.70
C LYS A 87 -16.14 4.46 17.14
N THR A 88 -15.35 5.50 17.37
CA THR A 88 -15.18 6.11 18.70
C THR A 88 -16.46 6.82 19.14
N ARG A 89 -17.09 7.61 18.26
CA ARG A 89 -18.39 8.24 18.53
C ARG A 89 -19.48 7.22 18.85
N LYS A 90 -19.64 6.19 18.00
CA LYS A 90 -20.61 5.10 18.22
C LYS A 90 -20.40 4.38 19.55
N ARG A 91 -19.14 4.24 20.00
CA ARG A 91 -18.82 3.61 21.29
C ARG A 91 -19.15 4.51 22.48
N SER A 92 -18.93 5.83 22.37
CA SER A 92 -19.35 6.78 23.41
C SER A 92 -20.87 6.91 23.51
N GLU A 93 -21.58 6.85 22.39
CA GLU A 93 -23.05 6.93 22.34
C GLU A 93 -23.69 5.71 23.01
N LYS A 94 -23.19 4.50 22.73
CA LYS A 94 -23.64 3.28 23.43
C LYS A 94 -23.37 3.34 24.94
N LYS A 95 -22.22 3.88 25.35
CA LYS A 95 -21.86 4.01 26.77
C LYS A 95 -22.76 4.97 27.55
N CYS A 96 -23.44 5.89 26.86
CA CYS A 96 -24.36 6.86 27.47
C CYS A 96 -25.81 6.32 27.60
N GLN A 97 -26.16 5.25 26.86
CA GLN A 97 -27.50 4.64 26.90
C GLN A 97 -27.63 3.48 27.90
N GLU A 98 -26.51 3.07 28.52
CA GLU A 98 -26.47 2.01 29.55
C GLU A 98 -26.21 2.56 30.97
N GLN A 99 -26.50 3.85 31.22
CA GLN A 99 -26.57 4.43 32.56
C GLN A 99 -27.95 5.00 32.86
#